data_AF-A0A7J6VY86-F1
#
_entry.id   AF-A0A7J6VY86-F1
#
_cell.length_a   1.000
_cell.length_b   1.000
_cell.length_c   1.000
_cell.angle_alpha   90.00
_cell.angle_beta   90.00
_cell.angle_gamma   90.00
#
_symmetry.space_group_name_H-M   'P 1'
#
loop_
_entity.id
_entity.type
_entity.pdbx_description
1 polymer ?
#
loop_
_entity_poly.entity_id
_entity_poly.type
_entity_poly.pdbx_seq_one_letter_code
_entity_poly.pdbx_strand_id
1 'polypeptide(L)'
;MLVVVDFIQRNLMIWVQTYPPLEEIVFTRREKTGLLTVQEFKLEIERKKKEELDWYKSLDASVSGRGAEPVYRDKQGKCISMLKSKIKREEKQKPKEINLEWGKGLAQKRESEANEHYLELGKERPFARTSDDPELNKMLKEQVRWGDPMAHLVKRKQSSDLILEDLGDNDKMRESGFIVPQNIPNHSWIKRRIEATPNCYSIRPGRHWDGVDRSNGTEKEYFKRKN
;
A
#
# COMPACT_ATOMS: atom_id res chain seq x y z
N MET A 1 -91.89 50.72 -6.72
CA MET A 1 -91.41 52.11 -6.58
C MET A 1 -90.55 52.14 -5.32
N LEU A 2 -89.21 52.18 -5.50
CA LEU A 2 -88.16 52.85 -4.69
C LEU A 2 -88.48 53.13 -3.19
N VAL A 3 -87.67 52.84 -2.16
CA VAL A 3 -86.19 52.82 -1.97
C VAL A 3 -85.88 52.07 -0.63
N VAL A 4 -84.68 51.49 -0.48
CA VAL A 4 -83.62 51.69 0.58
C VAL A 4 -83.48 50.35 1.36
N VAL A 5 -82.36 49.81 1.86
CA VAL A 5 -81.02 50.26 2.27
C VAL A 5 -80.12 49.01 2.29
N ASP A 6 -78.83 49.21 2.03
CA ASP A 6 -77.61 48.48 2.39
C ASP A 6 -77.61 47.10 3.08
N PHE A 7 -76.45 46.46 2.89
CA PHE A 7 -75.72 45.64 3.86
C PHE A 7 -75.81 44.12 3.62
N ILE A 8 -74.77 43.57 2.99
CA ILE A 8 -73.88 42.50 3.50
C ILE A 8 -73.01 42.04 2.31
N GLN A 9 -71.89 42.75 2.10
CA GLN A 9 -70.70 42.15 1.50
C GLN A 9 -69.64 42.10 2.59
N ARG A 10 -69.73 41.10 3.47
CA ARG A 10 -68.67 40.78 4.43
C ARG A 10 -67.76 39.72 3.83
N ASN A 11 -66.67 40.20 3.26
CA ASN A 11 -65.32 39.83 3.70
C ASN A 11 -65.01 38.31 3.71
N LEU A 12 -64.69 37.75 2.55
CA LEU A 12 -63.82 36.58 2.47
C LEU A 12 -62.39 37.07 2.17
N MET A 13 -61.72 37.55 3.22
CA MET A 13 -60.28 37.84 3.18
C MET A 13 -59.55 36.49 3.23
N ILE A 14 -59.21 35.98 2.05
CA ILE A 14 -58.37 34.80 1.90
C ILE A 14 -57.00 35.16 2.47
N TRP A 15 -56.67 34.60 3.63
CA TRP A 15 -55.32 34.61 4.16
C TRP A 15 -54.43 33.74 3.27
N VAL A 16 -53.86 34.32 2.22
CA VAL A 16 -52.69 33.73 1.58
C VAL A 16 -51.55 33.93 2.57
N GLN A 17 -51.18 32.87 3.30
CA GLN A 17 -49.90 32.80 3.98
C GLN A 17 -48.80 32.95 2.94
N THR A 18 -48.38 34.18 2.68
CA THR A 18 -47.13 34.47 1.99
C THR A 18 -46.02 34.04 2.93
N TYR A 19 -45.49 32.83 2.72
CA TYR A 19 -44.22 32.44 3.31
C TYR A 19 -43.17 33.46 2.83
N PRO A 20 -42.36 34.05 3.74
CA PRO A 20 -41.24 34.87 3.29
C PRO A 20 -40.38 34.00 2.35
N PRO A 21 -39.96 34.51 1.19
CA PRO A 21 -39.09 33.75 0.31
C PRO A 21 -37.83 33.38 1.10
N LEU A 22 -37.50 32.08 1.10
CA LEU A 22 -36.25 31.59 1.67
C LEU A 22 -35.13 32.34 0.97
N GLU A 23 -34.44 33.22 1.69
CA GLU A 23 -33.22 33.87 1.21
C GLU A 23 -32.20 32.77 0.95
N GLU A 24 -32.08 32.35 -0.31
CA GLU A 24 -30.98 31.52 -0.74
C GLU A 24 -29.70 32.32 -0.53
N ILE A 25 -28.92 31.94 0.49
CA ILE A 25 -27.56 32.42 0.67
C ILE A 25 -26.74 31.84 -0.49
N VAL A 26 -26.73 32.54 -1.62
CA VAL A 26 -25.89 32.19 -2.77
C VAL A 26 -24.45 32.51 -2.36
N PHE A 27 -23.74 31.51 -1.83
CA PHE A 27 -22.33 31.63 -1.51
C PHE A 27 -21.54 31.79 -2.81
N THR A 28 -21.26 33.04 -3.19
CA THR A 28 -20.53 33.42 -4.41
C THR A 28 -19.02 33.23 -4.22
N ARG A 29 -18.56 31.99 -3.97
CA ARG A 29 -17.13 31.71 -3.99
C ARG A 29 -16.78 30.84 -5.19
N ARG A 30 -16.15 31.47 -6.18
CA ARG A 30 -15.65 30.79 -7.38
C ARG A 30 -14.43 29.97 -7.01
N GLU A 31 -14.48 28.67 -7.31
CA GLU A 31 -13.29 27.81 -7.25
C GLU A 31 -12.23 28.35 -8.22
N LYS A 32 -10.96 28.31 -7.82
CA LYS A 32 -9.87 28.67 -8.73
C LYS A 32 -9.77 27.59 -9.81
N THR A 33 -9.93 27.98 -11.06
CA THR A 33 -9.85 27.08 -12.23
C THR A 33 -8.74 27.54 -13.19
N GLY A 34 -8.14 26.62 -13.94
CA GLY A 34 -7.05 26.90 -14.88
C GLY A 34 -5.72 26.22 -14.52
N LEU A 35 -4.60 26.71 -15.08
CA LEU A 35 -3.26 26.25 -14.70
C LEU A 35 -2.95 26.71 -13.27
N LEU A 36 -2.84 25.76 -12.35
CA LEU A 36 -2.50 25.98 -10.94
C LEU A 36 -1.17 25.31 -10.64
N THR A 37 -0.36 25.96 -9.81
CA THR A 37 0.85 25.34 -9.27
C THR A 37 0.49 24.31 -8.19
N VAL A 38 1.40 23.37 -7.93
CA VAL A 38 1.19 22.30 -6.92
C VAL A 38 0.92 22.88 -5.52
N GLN A 39 1.60 23.98 -5.17
CA GLN A 39 1.41 24.64 -3.87
C GLN A 39 0.02 25.26 -3.75
N GLU A 40 -0.48 25.92 -4.81
CA GLU A 40 -1.81 26.52 -4.84
C GLU A 40 -2.91 25.46 -4.73
N PHE A 41 -2.76 24.34 -5.43
CA PHE A 41 -3.71 23.22 -5.36
C PHE A 41 -3.79 22.63 -3.94
N LYS A 42 -2.65 22.48 -3.27
CA LYS A 42 -2.59 21.97 -1.89
C LYS A 42 -3.31 22.92 -0.93
N LEU A 43 -3.04 24.23 -1.03
CA LEU A 43 -3.69 25.25 -0.22
C LEU A 43 -5.21 25.28 -0.44
N GLU A 44 -5.65 25.12 -1.68
CA GLU A 44 -7.08 25.10 -2.03
C GLU A 44 -7.80 23.88 -1.45
N ILE A 45 -7.18 22.69 -1.49
CA ILE A 45 -7.71 21.48 -0.84
C ILE A 45 -7.80 21.66 0.68
N GLU A 46 -6.74 22.17 1.31
CA GLU A 46 -6.73 22.39 2.76
C GLU A 46 -7.80 23.39 3.19
N ARG A 47 -8.02 24.43 2.39
CA ARG A 47 -9.09 25.42 2.58
C ARG A 47 -10.47 24.76 2.47
N LYS A 48 -10.74 24.02 1.39
CA LYS A 48 -12.03 23.33 1.18
C LYS A 48 -12.33 22.34 2.30
N LYS A 49 -11.33 21.57 2.73
CA LYS A 49 -11.45 20.68 3.90
C LYS A 49 -11.78 21.42 5.20
N LYS A 50 -11.17 22.58 5.44
CA LYS A 50 -11.49 23.41 6.62
C LYS A 50 -12.92 23.92 6.56
N GLU A 51 -13.36 24.43 5.41
CA GLU A 51 -14.72 24.93 5.22
C GLU A 51 -15.77 23.83 5.35
N GLU A 52 -15.55 22.66 4.75
CA GLU A 52 -16.41 21.49 4.92
C GLU A 52 -16.46 21.04 6.37
N LEU A 53 -15.31 21.04 7.06
CA LEU A 53 -15.23 20.69 8.48
C LEU A 53 -15.97 21.70 9.36
N ASP A 54 -15.83 22.98 9.10
CA ASP A 54 -16.47 24.05 9.87
C ASP A 54 -17.98 24.12 9.57
N TRP A 55 -18.38 23.88 8.32
CA TRP A 55 -19.77 23.65 7.94
C TRP A 55 -20.35 22.45 8.69
N TYR A 56 -19.67 21.30 8.63
CA TYR A 56 -20.09 20.10 9.35
C TYR A 56 -20.13 20.33 10.87
N LYS A 57 -19.25 21.19 11.41
CA LYS A 57 -19.27 21.62 12.81
C LYS A 57 -20.39 22.60 13.16
N SER A 58 -20.90 23.35 12.19
CA SER A 58 -22.02 24.28 12.38
C SER A 58 -23.40 23.61 12.26
N LEU A 59 -23.49 22.41 11.65
CA LEU A 59 -24.75 21.68 11.53
C LEU A 59 -25.33 21.31 12.90
N ASP A 60 -26.64 21.41 13.07
CA ASP A 60 -27.30 21.03 14.32
C ASP A 60 -27.04 19.55 14.69
N ALA A 61 -27.08 19.22 15.98
CA ALA A 61 -26.81 17.88 16.49
C ALA A 61 -27.79 16.83 15.93
N SER A 62 -29.04 17.23 15.68
CA SER A 62 -30.07 16.37 15.07
C SER A 62 -29.73 15.98 13.63
N VAL A 63 -29.20 16.92 12.84
CA VAL A 63 -28.86 16.69 11.42
C VAL A 63 -27.47 16.08 11.24
N SER A 64 -26.49 16.51 12.05
CA SER A 64 -25.11 16.00 11.97
C SER A 64 -24.92 14.63 12.64
N GLY A 65 -25.87 14.18 13.46
CA GLY A 65 -25.75 12.95 14.23
C GLY A 65 -24.67 13.02 15.32
N ARG A 66 -24.20 14.23 15.66
CA ARG A 66 -23.16 14.43 16.66
C ARG A 66 -23.69 14.08 18.04
N GLY A 67 -23.07 13.09 18.67
CA GLY A 67 -23.48 12.56 19.97
C GLY A 67 -24.55 11.47 19.91
N ALA A 68 -24.97 11.03 18.73
CA ALA A 68 -25.87 9.88 18.61
C ALA A 68 -25.17 8.62 19.11
N GLU A 69 -25.72 7.99 20.15
CA GLU A 69 -25.14 6.77 20.70
C GLU A 69 -25.32 5.61 19.71
N PRO A 70 -24.23 4.89 19.36
CA PRO A 70 -24.32 3.77 18.44
C PRO A 70 -25.10 2.62 19.09
N VAL A 71 -26.20 2.21 18.44
CA VAL A 71 -27.03 1.06 18.87
C VAL A 71 -26.42 -0.22 18.32
N TYR A 72 -26.02 -1.12 19.23
CA TYR A 72 -25.52 -2.44 18.87
C TYR A 72 -26.65 -3.46 18.87
N ARG A 73 -26.74 -4.28 17.82
CA ARG A 73 -27.72 -5.36 17.69
C ARG A 73 -27.02 -6.71 17.52
N ASP A 74 -27.58 -7.74 18.13
CA ASP A 74 -27.13 -9.13 17.92
C ASP A 74 -27.54 -9.65 16.53
N LYS A 75 -27.02 -10.83 16.14
CA LYS A 75 -27.43 -11.53 14.90
C LYS A 75 -28.94 -11.78 14.79
N GLN A 76 -29.65 -11.73 15.92
CA GLN A 76 -31.11 -11.85 16.03
C GLN A 76 -31.83 -10.49 16.18
N GLY A 77 -31.11 -9.37 16.04
CA GLY A 77 -31.68 -8.01 16.02
C GLY A 77 -31.93 -7.35 17.39
N LYS A 78 -31.66 -8.03 18.52
CA LYS A 78 -31.86 -7.46 19.88
C LYS A 78 -30.77 -6.45 20.24
N CYS A 79 -31.17 -5.34 20.86
CA CYS A 79 -30.24 -4.30 21.34
C CYS A 79 -29.38 -4.81 22.50
N ILE A 80 -28.06 -4.72 22.35
CA ILE A 80 -27.07 -5.15 23.34
C ILE A 80 -26.79 -3.98 24.29
N SER A 81 -26.73 -4.24 25.60
CA SER A 81 -26.46 -3.20 26.60
C SER A 81 -25.09 -2.55 26.42
N MET A 82 -25.05 -1.24 26.61
CA MET A 82 -23.92 -0.32 26.33
C MET A 82 -22.62 -0.66 27.07
N LEU A 83 -22.70 -1.40 28.18
CA LEU A 83 -21.55 -1.74 29.03
C LEU A 83 -20.65 -2.83 28.40
N LYS A 84 -21.24 -3.86 27.79
CA LYS A 84 -20.49 -4.97 27.18
C LYS A 84 -19.74 -4.55 25.92
N SER A 85 -20.24 -3.54 25.22
CA SER A 85 -19.68 -3.01 23.97
C SER A 85 -18.54 -2.00 24.19
N LYS A 86 -18.51 -1.28 25.33
CA LYS A 86 -17.38 -0.42 25.71
C LYS A 86 -16.16 -1.26 26.14
N ILE A 87 -16.36 -2.28 26.97
CA ILE A 87 -15.30 -3.20 27.42
C ILE A 87 -14.63 -3.92 26.23
N LYS A 88 -15.43 -4.40 25.28
CA LYS A 88 -14.93 -5.08 24.06
C LYS A 88 -14.21 -4.15 23.07
N ARG A 89 -14.41 -2.82 23.19
CA ARG A 89 -13.73 -1.80 22.40
C ARG A 89 -12.40 -1.40 23.02
N GLU A 90 -12.34 -1.27 24.34
CA GLU A 90 -11.10 -0.97 25.07
C GLU A 90 -10.10 -2.12 24.98
N GLU A 91 -10.54 -3.38 25.01
CA GLU A 91 -9.68 -4.55 24.76
C GLU A 91 -9.21 -4.68 23.29
N LYS A 92 -9.82 -3.91 22.37
CA LYS A 92 -9.50 -3.89 20.94
C LYS A 92 -8.99 -2.53 20.49
N GLN A 93 -8.17 -1.87 21.31
CA GLN A 93 -7.27 -0.84 20.78
C GLN A 93 -6.37 -1.52 19.75
N LYS A 94 -6.79 -1.42 18.48
CA LYS A 94 -6.08 -2.04 17.37
C LYS A 94 -4.64 -1.50 17.37
N PRO A 95 -3.62 -2.35 17.21
CA PRO A 95 -2.27 -1.85 16.99
C PRO A 95 -2.31 -0.83 15.86
N LYS A 96 -1.57 0.28 16.03
CA LYS A 96 -1.48 1.35 15.03
C LYS A 96 -1.28 0.70 13.66
N GLU A 97 -2.17 0.99 12.72
CA GLU A 97 -2.09 0.45 11.37
C GLU A 97 -0.72 0.83 10.81
N ILE A 98 0.17 -0.17 10.68
CA ILE A 98 1.43 0.00 9.97
C ILE A 98 1.00 0.31 8.54
N ASN A 99 1.22 1.54 8.10
CA ASN A 99 1.01 1.94 6.72
C ASN A 99 1.93 1.08 5.85
N LEU A 100 1.40 -0.06 5.40
CA LEU A 100 2.08 -0.92 4.47
C LEU A 100 2.20 -0.10 3.18
N GLU A 101 3.43 0.18 2.75
CA GLU A 101 3.66 0.88 1.49
C GLU A 101 3.27 -0.07 0.35
N TRP A 102 1.99 -0.07 -0.01
CA TRP A 102 1.49 -0.79 -1.17
C TRP A 102 2.12 -0.15 -2.42
N GLY A 103 3.00 -0.88 -3.11
CA GLY A 103 3.52 -0.46 -4.41
C GLY A 103 5.04 -0.48 -4.58
N LYS A 104 5.84 -0.65 -3.51
CA LYS A 104 7.28 -0.89 -3.68
C LYS A 104 7.56 -2.37 -3.94
N GLY A 105 8.43 -2.64 -4.91
CA GLY A 105 8.83 -4.01 -5.23
C GLY A 105 9.70 -4.63 -4.12
N LEU A 106 9.53 -5.93 -3.88
CA LEU A 106 10.32 -6.65 -2.87
C LEU A 106 11.84 -6.59 -3.16
N ALA A 107 12.23 -6.60 -4.44
CA ALA A 107 13.61 -6.45 -4.87
C ALA A 107 14.16 -5.04 -4.53
N GLN A 108 13.39 -3.99 -4.80
CA GLN A 108 13.79 -2.60 -4.51
C GLN A 108 13.99 -2.39 -3.00
N LYS A 109 13.13 -3.00 -2.18
CA LYS A 109 13.27 -2.95 -0.72
C LYS A 109 14.55 -3.64 -0.24
N ARG A 110 14.81 -4.87 -0.74
CA ARG A 110 16.06 -5.58 -0.40
C ARG A 110 17.29 -4.85 -0.87
N GLU A 111 17.24 -4.25 -2.05
CA GLU A 111 18.34 -3.45 -2.58
C GLU A 111 18.59 -2.21 -1.69
N SER A 112 17.53 -1.55 -1.23
CA SER A 112 17.63 -0.45 -0.25
C SER A 112 18.28 -0.93 1.06
N GLU A 113 17.80 -2.04 1.63
CA GLU A 113 18.34 -2.62 2.88
C GLU A 113 19.81 -3.04 2.72
N ALA A 114 20.16 -3.66 1.59
CA ALA A 114 21.53 -4.05 1.27
C ALA A 114 22.44 -2.83 1.08
N ASN A 115 21.93 -1.77 0.45
CA ASN A 115 22.66 -0.52 0.26
C ASN A 115 22.88 0.22 1.59
N GLU A 116 21.88 0.27 2.47
CA GLU A 116 22.02 0.82 3.82
C GLU A 116 23.07 0.06 4.63
N HIS A 117 23.03 -1.28 4.62
CA HIS A 117 24.04 -2.10 5.27
C HIS A 117 25.44 -1.91 4.67
N TYR A 118 25.53 -1.79 3.34
CA TYR A 118 26.79 -1.50 2.66
C TYR A 118 27.36 -0.13 3.05
N LEU A 119 26.51 0.89 3.15
CA LEU A 119 26.90 2.24 3.61
C LEU A 119 27.38 2.22 5.06
N GLU A 120 26.71 1.48 5.94
CA GLU A 120 27.13 1.32 7.34
C GLU A 120 28.51 0.67 7.43
N LEU A 121 28.72 -0.46 6.73
CA LEU A 121 30.04 -1.09 6.61
C LEU A 121 31.06 -0.15 5.97
N GLY A 122 30.64 0.69 5.03
CA GLY A 122 31.46 1.69 4.37
C GLY A 122 31.98 2.78 5.29
N LYS A 123 31.28 3.09 6.39
CA LYS A 123 31.75 4.06 7.41
C LYS A 123 32.98 3.55 8.15
N GLU A 124 33.01 2.25 8.45
CA GLU A 124 34.10 1.59 9.18
C GLU A 124 35.27 1.18 8.27
N ARG A 125 34.99 0.97 6.98
CA ARG A 125 36.01 0.53 6.02
C ARG A 125 36.97 1.67 5.64
N PRO A 126 38.26 1.39 5.46
CA PRO A 126 39.20 2.37 4.93
C PRO A 126 38.82 2.74 3.49
N PHE A 127 39.13 3.98 3.09
CA PHE A 127 38.80 4.51 1.76
C PHE A 127 39.41 3.67 0.62
N ALA A 128 40.65 3.20 0.79
CA ALA A 128 41.34 2.36 -0.19
C ALA A 128 41.48 0.93 0.33
N ARG A 129 41.25 -0.05 -0.54
CA ARG A 129 41.57 -1.47 -0.26
C ARG A 129 43.05 -1.73 -0.51
N THR A 130 43.73 -2.32 0.47
CA THR A 130 45.16 -2.69 0.38
C THR A 130 45.29 -4.20 0.16
N SER A 131 46.47 -4.65 -0.29
CA SER A 131 46.79 -6.09 -0.41
C SER A 131 46.57 -6.86 0.90
N ASP A 132 46.75 -6.21 2.04
CA ASP A 132 46.64 -6.81 3.36
C ASP A 132 45.20 -6.75 3.93
N ASP A 133 44.20 -6.35 3.14
CA ASP A 133 42.80 -6.31 3.57
C ASP A 133 42.30 -7.73 3.91
N PRO A 134 41.91 -7.99 5.18
CA PRO A 134 41.48 -9.33 5.60
C PRO A 134 40.18 -9.78 4.90
N GLU A 135 39.27 -8.85 4.56
CA GLU A 135 38.01 -9.17 3.90
C GLU A 135 38.26 -9.61 2.45
N LEU A 136 39.09 -8.84 1.72
CA LEU A 136 39.49 -9.17 0.35
C LEU A 136 40.23 -10.50 0.28
N ASN A 137 41.18 -10.73 1.20
CA ASN A 137 41.93 -11.97 1.27
C ASN A 137 41.03 -13.17 1.58
N LYS A 138 40.01 -13.00 2.42
CA LYS A 138 39.01 -14.04 2.68
C LYS A 138 38.20 -14.35 1.41
N MET A 139 37.69 -13.32 0.72
CA MET A 139 36.94 -13.49 -0.53
C MET A 139 37.75 -14.24 -1.60
N LEU A 140 39.02 -13.88 -1.81
CA LEU A 140 39.91 -14.51 -2.80
C LEU A 140 40.29 -15.95 -2.46
N LYS A 141 40.34 -16.29 -1.16
CA LYS A 141 40.55 -17.66 -0.67
C LYS A 141 39.30 -18.54 -0.87
N GLU A 142 38.10 -17.95 -0.82
CA GLU A 142 36.84 -18.69 -1.01
C GLU A 142 36.49 -18.95 -2.48
N GLN A 143 37.03 -18.18 -3.42
CA GLN A 143 36.80 -18.40 -4.85
C GLN A 143 37.31 -19.77 -5.32
N VAL A 144 36.41 -20.55 -5.93
CA VAL A 144 36.75 -21.80 -6.59
C VAL A 144 37.41 -21.50 -7.94
N ARG A 145 38.65 -21.97 -8.12
CA ARG A 145 39.41 -21.81 -9.37
C ARG A 145 39.30 -23.05 -10.23
N TRP A 146 39.10 -22.84 -11.53
CA TRP A 146 39.10 -23.93 -12.50
C TRP A 146 40.52 -24.52 -12.61
N GLY A 147 40.62 -25.85 -12.64
CA GLY A 147 41.91 -26.56 -12.75
C GLY A 147 42.68 -26.76 -11.44
N ASP A 148 42.12 -26.39 -10.29
CA ASP A 148 42.74 -26.69 -8.98
C ASP A 148 42.56 -28.18 -8.61
N PRO A 149 43.64 -28.96 -8.47
CA PRO A 149 43.56 -30.38 -8.12
C PRO A 149 42.96 -30.62 -6.72
N MET A 150 43.11 -29.67 -5.78
CA MET A 150 42.57 -29.77 -4.42
C MET A 150 41.13 -29.28 -4.30
N ALA A 151 40.54 -28.71 -5.35
CA ALA A 151 39.17 -28.19 -5.32
C ALA A 151 38.14 -29.25 -4.90
N HIS A 152 38.38 -30.54 -5.18
CA HIS A 152 37.49 -31.63 -4.79
C HIS A 152 37.54 -31.93 -3.28
N LEU A 153 38.68 -31.72 -2.63
CA LEU A 153 38.89 -32.01 -1.21
C LEU A 153 38.32 -30.89 -0.33
N VAL A 154 38.41 -29.64 -0.80
CA VAL A 154 38.02 -28.42 -0.04
C VAL A 154 36.60 -27.95 -0.38
N LYS A 155 35.87 -28.69 -1.24
CA LYS A 155 34.45 -28.41 -1.51
C LYS A 155 33.66 -28.51 -0.20
N ARG A 156 33.41 -27.37 0.44
CA ARG A 156 32.18 -27.17 1.22
C ARG A 156 31.08 -27.68 0.32
N LYS A 157 30.32 -28.69 0.78
CA LYS A 157 29.21 -29.29 0.03
C LYS A 157 28.39 -28.12 -0.49
N GLN A 158 28.59 -27.78 -1.77
CA GLN A 158 27.73 -26.88 -2.49
C GLN A 158 26.45 -27.68 -2.48
N SER A 159 25.58 -27.43 -1.50
CA SER A 159 24.26 -28.02 -1.46
C SER A 159 23.74 -27.80 -2.86
N SER A 160 23.61 -28.87 -3.62
CA SER A 160 23.22 -28.85 -5.03
C SER A 160 21.80 -28.31 -5.22
N ASP A 161 21.17 -27.95 -4.10
CA ASP A 161 20.07 -27.03 -4.03
C ASP A 161 20.63 -25.66 -4.38
N LEU A 162 20.39 -25.24 -5.62
CA LEU A 162 20.26 -23.83 -5.96
C LEU A 162 19.53 -23.15 -4.79
N ILE A 163 20.29 -22.54 -3.88
CA ILE A 163 19.77 -21.86 -2.70
C ILE A 163 19.11 -20.62 -3.28
N LEU A 164 17.90 -20.77 -3.80
CA LEU A 164 17.03 -19.64 -3.90
C LEU A 164 16.82 -19.24 -2.44
N GLU A 165 17.26 -18.03 -2.12
CA GLU A 165 17.13 -17.47 -0.79
C GLU A 165 15.68 -17.63 -0.35
N ASP A 166 15.47 -18.08 0.88
CA ASP A 166 14.13 -18.28 1.43
C ASP A 166 13.45 -16.90 1.54
N LEU A 167 12.59 -16.62 0.57
CA LEU A 167 11.85 -15.35 0.50
C LEU A 167 10.87 -15.20 1.67
N GLY A 168 10.56 -16.30 2.38
CA GLY A 168 9.67 -16.35 3.53
C GLY A 168 10.37 -16.20 4.88
N ASP A 169 11.71 -16.14 4.92
CA ASP A 169 12.50 -16.09 6.16
C ASP A 169 12.59 -14.68 6.76
N ASN A 170 11.52 -13.89 6.61
CA ASN A 170 11.41 -12.60 7.27
C ASN A 170 10.73 -12.77 8.63
N ASP A 171 11.33 -12.27 9.70
CA ASP A 171 10.77 -12.35 11.06
C ASP A 171 9.35 -11.75 11.13
N LYS A 172 9.13 -10.64 10.41
CA LYS A 172 7.82 -9.99 10.27
C LYS A 172 6.77 -10.91 9.61
N MET A 173 7.17 -11.79 8.70
CA MET A 173 6.26 -12.78 8.09
C MET A 173 5.95 -13.91 9.06
N ARG A 174 6.94 -14.39 9.82
CA ARG A 174 6.74 -15.40 10.88
C ARG A 174 5.75 -14.90 11.93
N GLU A 175 5.87 -13.65 12.36
CA GLU A 175 4.95 -13.00 13.30
C GLU A 175 3.52 -12.89 12.76
N SER A 176 3.35 -12.68 11.45
CA SER A 176 2.02 -12.63 10.82
C SER A 176 1.34 -14.00 10.66
N GLY A 177 2.06 -15.11 10.90
CA GLY A 177 1.56 -16.48 10.71
C GLY A 177 1.37 -16.90 9.24
N PHE A 178 1.75 -16.05 8.27
CA PHE A 178 1.66 -16.35 6.84
C PHE A 178 2.92 -17.09 6.37
N ILE A 179 2.84 -18.43 6.31
CA ILE A 179 3.94 -19.29 5.86
C ILE A 179 3.81 -19.52 4.35
N VAL A 180 4.76 -18.99 3.57
CA VAL A 180 4.86 -19.31 2.14
C VAL A 180 5.60 -20.64 1.99
N PRO A 181 4.98 -21.68 1.40
CA PRO A 181 5.63 -22.96 1.22
C PRO A 181 6.83 -22.83 0.27
N GLN A 182 8.03 -23.11 0.77
CA GLN A 182 9.29 -22.99 0.01
C GLN A 182 9.70 -24.26 -0.73
N ASN A 183 8.89 -25.32 -0.63
CA ASN A 183 9.18 -26.60 -1.26
C ASN A 183 9.21 -26.46 -2.79
N ILE A 184 10.30 -26.94 -3.40
CA ILE A 184 10.48 -26.91 -4.85
C ILE A 184 9.56 -27.97 -5.49
N PRO A 185 8.61 -27.59 -6.39
CA PRO A 185 7.73 -28.55 -7.06
C PRO A 185 8.49 -29.52 -7.96
N ASN A 186 7.98 -30.75 -8.14
CA ASN A 186 8.61 -31.78 -8.99
C ASN A 186 8.73 -31.38 -10.47
N HIS A 187 7.82 -30.53 -10.97
CA HIS A 187 7.87 -30.02 -12.34
C HIS A 187 8.83 -28.85 -12.52
N SER A 188 9.45 -28.35 -11.45
CA SER A 188 10.34 -27.19 -11.53
C SER A 188 11.57 -27.43 -12.42
N TRP A 189 11.99 -26.37 -13.11
CA TRP A 189 13.25 -26.33 -13.85
C TRP A 189 14.46 -26.69 -12.97
N ILE A 190 14.41 -26.32 -11.69
CA ILE A 190 15.44 -26.65 -10.68
C ILE A 190 15.57 -28.16 -10.50
N LYS A 191 14.47 -28.87 -10.21
CA LYS A 191 14.51 -30.34 -10.04
C LYS A 191 14.81 -31.06 -11.34
N ARG A 192 14.34 -30.52 -12.46
CA ARG A 192 14.57 -31.08 -13.81
C ARG A 192 15.94 -30.77 -14.38
N ARG A 193 16.72 -29.88 -13.74
CA ARG A 193 18.03 -29.39 -14.21
C ARG A 193 17.98 -28.86 -15.66
N ILE A 194 16.86 -28.22 -16.01
CA ILE A 194 16.70 -27.55 -17.31
C ILE A 194 17.36 -26.19 -17.20
N GLU A 195 18.15 -25.77 -18.19
CA GLU A 195 18.76 -24.45 -18.17
C GLU A 195 17.76 -23.38 -18.63
N ALA A 196 17.70 -22.26 -17.92
CA ALA A 196 16.82 -21.16 -18.24
C ALA A 196 17.33 -20.38 -19.47
N THR A 197 16.42 -19.93 -20.33
CA THR A 197 16.78 -19.02 -21.42
C THR A 197 17.33 -17.72 -20.84
N PRO A 198 18.44 -17.18 -21.39
CA PRO A 198 19.01 -15.93 -20.90
C PRO A 198 18.05 -14.77 -21.20
N ASN A 199 17.90 -13.87 -20.23
CA ASN A 199 17.15 -12.62 -20.39
C ASN A 199 18.08 -11.40 -20.24
N CYS A 200 17.60 -10.23 -20.65
CA CYS A 200 18.39 -8.99 -20.64
C CYS A 200 18.85 -8.57 -19.23
N TYR A 201 18.14 -9.02 -18.19
CA TYR A 201 18.35 -8.60 -16.80
C TYR A 201 19.11 -9.66 -15.96
N SER A 202 19.55 -10.76 -16.55
CA SER A 202 20.13 -11.92 -15.86
C SER A 202 19.28 -12.45 -14.69
N ILE A 203 17.96 -12.23 -14.72
CA ILE A 203 17.03 -12.67 -13.68
C ILE A 203 16.73 -14.15 -13.87
N ARG A 204 16.95 -14.96 -12.84
CA ARG A 204 16.62 -16.39 -12.87
C ARG A 204 15.12 -16.62 -12.68
N PRO A 205 14.52 -17.62 -13.35
CA PRO A 205 13.13 -17.96 -13.16
C PRO A 205 12.85 -18.50 -11.74
N GLY A 206 11.63 -18.28 -11.26
CA GLY A 206 11.22 -18.73 -9.92
C GLY A 206 11.15 -20.26 -9.79
N ARG A 207 11.04 -20.77 -8.55
CA ARG A 207 10.99 -22.22 -8.26
C ARG A 207 9.88 -22.97 -8.99
N HIS A 208 8.79 -22.31 -9.34
CA HIS A 208 7.60 -22.92 -9.92
C HIS A 208 7.61 -22.94 -11.46
N TRP A 209 8.64 -22.39 -12.10
CA TRP A 209 8.72 -22.44 -13.56
C TRP A 209 9.01 -23.86 -14.04
N ASP A 210 8.30 -24.31 -15.06
CA ASP A 210 8.31 -25.69 -15.59
C ASP A 210 9.41 -25.96 -16.63
N GLY A 211 10.17 -24.92 -17.01
CA GLY A 211 11.24 -25.00 -17.99
C GLY A 211 10.78 -24.87 -19.44
N VAL A 212 9.48 -24.67 -19.70
CA VAL A 212 8.97 -24.49 -21.06
C VAL A 212 9.02 -23.01 -21.42
N ASP A 213 9.74 -22.70 -22.50
CA ASP A 213 9.83 -21.36 -23.08
C ASP A 213 8.49 -20.99 -23.76
N ARG A 214 7.85 -19.94 -23.24
CA ARG A 214 6.59 -19.37 -23.74
C ARG A 214 6.77 -17.93 -24.22
N SER A 215 7.96 -17.59 -24.70
CA SER A 215 8.28 -16.24 -25.19
C SER A 215 7.79 -16.01 -26.61
N ASN A 216 7.65 -14.73 -26.98
CA ASN A 216 7.42 -14.27 -28.34
C ASN A 216 8.71 -14.18 -29.18
N GLY A 217 9.87 -14.61 -28.65
CA GLY A 217 11.17 -14.55 -29.33
C GLY A 217 11.93 -13.22 -29.22
N THR A 218 11.35 -12.17 -28.64
CA THR A 218 11.96 -10.82 -28.56
C THR A 218 13.33 -10.79 -27.88
N GLU A 219 13.50 -11.51 -26.76
CA GLU A 219 14.79 -11.60 -26.05
C GLU A 219 15.85 -12.29 -26.91
N LYS A 220 15.47 -13.35 -27.65
CA LYS A 220 16.39 -14.06 -28.57
C LYS A 220 16.85 -13.15 -29.69
N GLU A 221 15.96 -12.36 -30.27
CA GLU A 221 16.29 -11.37 -31.29
C GLU A 221 17.16 -10.23 -30.73
N TYR A 222 16.91 -9.79 -29.50
CA TYR A 222 17.74 -8.79 -28.83
C TYR A 222 19.19 -9.27 -28.69
N PHE A 223 19.41 -10.50 -28.23
CA PHE A 223 20.77 -11.05 -28.12
C PHE A 223 21.44 -11.24 -29.48
N LYS A 224 20.71 -11.69 -30.49
CA LYS A 224 21.23 -11.81 -31.87
C LYS A 224 21.69 -10.46 -32.46
N ARG A 225 20.99 -9.37 -32.12
CA ARG A 225 21.32 -8.02 -32.59
C ARG A 225 22.46 -7.38 -31.80
N LYS A 226 22.63 -7.77 -30.53
CA LYS A 226 23.68 -7.24 -29.66
C LYS A 226 25.04 -7.89 -29.93
N ASN A 227 25.04 -9.15 -30.37
CA ASN A 227 26.23 -9.90 -30.79
C ASN A 227 26.64 -9.54 -32.21
#